data_AF-A0A2H0RVC7-F1
#
_entry.id   AF-A0A2H0RVC7-F1
#
_cell.length_a   1.000
_cell.length_b   1.000
_cell.length_c   1.000
_cell.angle_alpha   90.00
_cell.angle_beta   90.00
_cell.angle_gamma   90.00
#
_symmetry.space_group_name_H-M   'P 1'
#
loop_
_entity.id
_entity.type
_entity.pdbx_description
1 polymer ?
#
loop_
_entity_poly.entity_id
_entity_poly.type
_entity_poly.pdbx_seq_one_letter_code
_entity_poly.pdbx_strand_id
1 'polypeptide(L)'
;MMNFLQLTEDEKALFASLPAGVREGWEVHTEERTFTDTKEHFATRLSFVRLHDPKLHVFKEQLEKAKSPEEAVAIAGEMDLSQVKQADLAELFFAMGPGPLSLLISKLLKTAKEDTDVQAVAALSLIRGSLLKSLSVHFS
;
A
#
# COMPACT_ATOMS: atom_id res chain seq x y z
N MET A 1 -15.90 16.62 -1.69
CA MET A 1 -14.53 16.07 -1.60
C MET A 1 -14.40 15.12 -2.77
N MET A 2 -13.40 15.26 -3.63
CA MET A 2 -13.30 14.44 -4.85
C MET A 2 -12.71 13.08 -4.45
N ASN A 3 -13.48 12.00 -4.66
CA ASN A 3 -13.06 10.63 -4.34
C ASN A 3 -12.28 10.09 -5.53
N PHE A 4 -10.96 10.02 -5.43
CA PHE A 4 -10.13 9.53 -6.53
C PHE A 4 -9.16 8.42 -6.12
N LEU A 5 -8.86 7.56 -7.09
CA LEU A 5 -7.91 6.46 -6.99
C LEU A 5 -6.72 6.76 -7.91
N GLN A 6 -5.49 6.49 -7.46
CA GLN A 6 -4.31 6.52 -8.32
C GLN A 6 -3.89 5.09 -8.62
N LEU A 7 -4.32 4.53 -9.75
CA LEU A 7 -4.17 3.10 -10.06
C LEU A 7 -3.21 2.88 -11.23
N THR A 8 -2.43 1.81 -11.16
CA THR A 8 -1.70 1.30 -12.34
C THR A 8 -2.70 0.71 -13.36
N GLU A 9 -2.26 0.46 -14.60
CA GLU A 9 -3.14 -0.13 -15.62
C GLU A 9 -3.70 -1.51 -15.19
N ASP A 10 -2.88 -2.34 -14.54
CA ASP A 10 -3.33 -3.64 -14.01
C ASP A 10 -4.39 -3.47 -12.91
N GLU A 11 -4.21 -2.49 -12.03
CA GLU A 11 -5.15 -2.19 -10.95
C GLU A 11 -6.44 -1.57 -11.48
N LYS A 12 -6.38 -0.77 -12.55
CA LYS A 12 -7.58 -0.28 -13.23
C LYS A 12 -8.41 -1.42 -13.79
N ALA A 13 -7.77 -2.43 -14.39
CA ALA A 13 -8.47 -3.62 -14.87
C ALA A 13 -9.16 -4.38 -13.72
N LEU A 14 -8.50 -4.49 -12.57
CA LEU A 14 -9.10 -5.06 -11.36
C LEU A 14 -10.28 -4.21 -10.85
N PHE A 15 -10.11 -2.89 -10.76
CA PHE A 15 -11.16 -1.98 -10.34
C PHE A 15 -12.37 -2.04 -11.29
N ALA A 16 -12.15 -2.06 -12.61
CA ALA A 16 -13.20 -2.16 -13.61
C ALA A 16 -14.02 -3.45 -13.53
N SER A 17 -13.44 -4.53 -12.98
CA SER A 17 -14.13 -5.81 -12.76
C SER A 17 -15.10 -5.79 -11.57
N LEU A 18 -15.06 -4.75 -10.72
CA LEU A 18 -15.94 -4.63 -9.56
C LEU A 18 -17.41 -4.34 -9.95
N PRO A 19 -18.38 -4.70 -9.09
CA PRO A 19 -19.78 -4.34 -9.28
C PRO A 19 -19.97 -2.83 -9.45
N ALA A 20 -20.91 -2.41 -10.31
CA ALA A 20 -21.11 -0.99 -10.62
C ALA A 20 -21.37 -0.12 -9.37
N GLY A 21 -22.15 -0.61 -8.41
CA GLY A 21 -22.44 0.10 -7.16
C GLY A 21 -21.23 0.28 -6.24
N VAL A 22 -20.15 -0.49 -6.42
CA VAL A 22 -18.88 -0.32 -5.67
C VAL A 22 -17.97 0.69 -6.39
N ARG A 23 -18.12 0.85 -7.70
CA ARG A 23 -17.29 1.75 -8.53
C ARG A 23 -17.85 3.16 -8.64
N GLU A 24 -19.15 3.34 -8.41
CA GLU A 24 -19.84 4.61 -8.61
C GLU A 24 -19.25 5.72 -7.74
N GLY A 25 -19.07 6.92 -8.31
CA GLY A 25 -18.57 8.09 -7.59
C GLY A 25 -17.04 8.18 -7.45
N TRP A 26 -16.28 7.22 -7.98
CA TRP A 26 -14.82 7.22 -7.95
C TRP A 26 -14.21 7.69 -9.27
N GLU A 27 -13.35 8.71 -9.20
CA GLU A 27 -12.48 9.11 -10.31
C GLU A 27 -11.20 8.26 -10.31
N VAL A 28 -10.75 7.79 -11.47
CA VAL A 28 -9.57 6.93 -11.57
C VAL A 28 -8.49 7.63 -12.39
N HIS A 29 -7.37 7.96 -11.73
CA HIS A 29 -6.18 8.49 -12.38
C HIS A 29 -5.14 7.40 -12.58
N THR A 30 -4.38 7.51 -13.66
CA THR A 30 -3.24 6.63 -13.91
C THR A 30 -2.09 6.95 -12.97
N GLU A 31 -1.51 5.91 -12.37
CA GLU A 31 -0.17 5.95 -11.78
C GLU A 31 0.82 5.32 -12.77
N GLU A 32 1.62 6.17 -13.43
CA GLU A 32 2.64 5.75 -14.40
C GLU A 32 4.04 5.66 -13.79
N ARG A 33 4.23 6.20 -12.58
CA ARG A 33 5.55 6.22 -11.94
C ARG A 33 5.92 4.81 -11.50
N THR A 34 7.18 4.47 -11.72
CA THR A 34 7.75 3.20 -11.29
C THR A 34 8.91 3.47 -10.35
N PHE A 35 9.14 2.52 -9.44
CA PHE A 35 10.30 2.56 -8.55
C PHE A 35 10.80 1.13 -8.37
N THR A 36 12.04 0.90 -8.75
CA THR A 36 12.72 -0.36 -8.48
C THR A 36 13.38 -0.27 -7.12
N ASP A 37 12.77 -0.93 -6.16
CA ASP A 37 13.30 -0.98 -4.79
C ASP A 37 14.41 -2.02 -4.68
N THR A 38 15.54 -1.64 -4.09
CA THR A 38 16.65 -2.57 -3.81
C THR A 38 16.48 -3.15 -2.41
N LYS A 39 17.11 -4.30 -2.15
CA LYS A 39 17.10 -4.89 -0.81
C LYS A 39 17.72 -3.93 0.22
N GLU A 40 18.75 -3.22 -0.19
CA GLU A 40 19.44 -2.22 0.62
C GLU A 40 18.53 -1.02 0.95
N HIS A 41 17.79 -0.49 -0.03
CA HIS A 41 16.86 0.61 0.21
C HIS A 41 15.71 0.18 1.13
N PHE A 42 15.14 -1.01 0.90
CA PHE A 42 14.11 -1.58 1.78
C PHE A 42 14.62 -1.77 3.21
N ALA A 43 15.77 -2.43 3.39
CA ALA A 43 16.37 -2.65 4.70
C ALA A 43 16.70 -1.32 5.42
N THR A 44 17.18 -0.33 4.66
CA THR A 44 17.44 1.00 5.18
C THR A 44 16.16 1.65 5.71
N ARG A 45 15.09 1.70 4.91
CA ARG A 45 13.80 2.26 5.37
C ARG A 45 13.27 1.53 6.59
N LEU A 46 13.33 0.19 6.59
CA LEU A 46 12.88 -0.66 7.69
C LEU A 46 13.65 -0.40 9.00
N SER A 47 14.94 -0.08 8.91
CA SER A 47 15.77 0.26 10.07
C SER A 47 15.38 1.58 10.74
N PHE A 48 14.84 2.54 9.98
CA PHE A 48 14.44 3.86 10.48
C PHE A 48 13.03 3.92 11.05
N VAL A 49 12.20 2.90 10.81
CA VAL A 49 10.80 2.85 11.25
C VAL A 49 10.70 2.91 12.77
N ARG A 50 9.90 3.86 13.25
CA ARG A 50 9.59 4.02 14.67
C ARG A 50 8.13 3.67 14.91
N LEU A 51 7.90 2.43 15.32
CA LEU A 51 6.58 1.92 15.67
C LEU A 51 6.42 2.03 17.18
N HIS A 52 5.24 2.44 17.64
CA HIS A 52 4.90 2.47 19.07
C HIS A 52 3.93 1.34 19.44
N ASP A 53 3.11 0.90 18.50
CA ASP A 53 2.17 -0.20 18.71
C ASP A 53 2.88 -1.56 18.75
N PRO A 54 2.75 -2.34 19.86
CA PRO A 54 3.32 -3.67 19.99
C PRO A 54 2.97 -4.65 18.86
N LYS A 55 1.75 -4.55 18.29
CA LYS A 55 1.33 -5.42 17.19
C LYS A 55 2.14 -5.17 15.93
N LEU A 56 2.53 -3.91 15.70
CA LEU A 56 3.36 -3.56 14.56
C LEU A 56 4.82 -3.93 14.75
N HIS A 57 5.31 -4.06 15.98
CA HIS A 57 6.64 -4.62 16.23
C HIS A 57 6.72 -6.08 15.78
N VAL A 58 5.71 -6.89 16.14
CA VAL A 58 5.63 -8.29 15.68
C VAL A 58 5.61 -8.35 14.15
N PHE A 59 4.84 -7.45 13.53
CA PHE A 59 4.79 -7.36 12.07
C PHE A 59 6.12 -6.94 11.45
N LYS A 60 6.81 -5.95 12.03
CA LYS A 60 8.12 -5.53 11.59
C LYS A 60 9.10 -6.71 11.61
N GLU A 61 9.11 -7.49 12.68
CA GLU A 61 9.95 -8.69 12.77
C GLU A 61 9.59 -9.76 11.72
N GLN A 62 8.32 -9.89 11.37
CA GLN A 62 7.87 -10.80 10.31
C GLN A 62 8.31 -10.29 8.93
N LEU A 63 8.21 -8.98 8.68
CA LEU A 63 8.69 -8.34 7.46
C LEU A 63 10.22 -8.45 7.31
N GLU A 64 10.98 -8.29 8.40
CA GLU A 64 12.44 -8.47 8.40
C GLU A 64 12.85 -9.90 8.02
N LYS A 65 11.98 -10.88 8.29
CA LYS A 65 12.20 -12.31 7.97
C LYS A 65 11.64 -12.71 6.61
N ALA A 66 10.82 -11.87 5.99
CA ALA A 66 10.22 -12.14 4.69
C ALA A 66 11.30 -12.23 3.61
N LYS A 67 11.25 -13.30 2.83
CA LYS A 67 12.25 -13.61 1.79
C LYS A 67 11.85 -13.06 0.43
N SER A 68 10.58 -12.67 0.27
CA SER A 68 10.06 -12.08 -0.96
C SER A 68 8.97 -11.02 -0.70
N PRO A 69 8.71 -10.13 -1.68
CA PRO A 69 7.61 -9.16 -1.61
C PRO A 69 6.23 -9.82 -1.42
N GLU A 70 6.00 -11.01 -1.98
CA GLU A 70 4.74 -11.74 -1.84
C GLU A 70 4.51 -12.22 -0.41
N GLU A 71 5.58 -12.67 0.27
CA GLU A 71 5.52 -13.05 1.68
C GLU A 71 5.20 -11.83 2.55
N ALA A 72 5.83 -10.68 2.29
CA ALA A 72 5.51 -9.43 2.98
C ALA A 72 4.04 -9.02 2.83
N VAL A 73 3.45 -9.21 1.65
CA VAL A 73 2.03 -8.91 1.36
C VAL A 73 1.09 -9.90 2.03
N ALA A 74 1.46 -11.17 2.09
CA ALA A 74 0.69 -12.18 2.82
C ALA A 74 0.58 -11.79 4.30
N ILE A 75 1.73 -11.47 4.92
CA ILE A 75 1.78 -11.01 6.32
C ILE A 75 0.96 -9.72 6.50
N ALA A 76 1.12 -8.73 5.61
CA ALA A 76 0.39 -7.46 5.70
C ALA A 76 -1.13 -7.63 5.61
N GLY A 77 -1.58 -8.56 4.77
CA GLY A 77 -3.00 -8.81 4.55
C GLY A 77 -3.67 -9.67 5.63
N GLU A 78 -2.92 -10.22 6.59
CA GLU A 78 -3.45 -10.93 7.76
C GLU A 78 -3.58 -10.01 8.98
N MET A 79 -3.03 -8.80 8.92
CA MET A 79 -3.08 -7.87 10.04
C MET A 79 -4.40 -7.12 10.13
N ASP A 80 -4.98 -7.14 11.33
CA ASP A 80 -6.01 -6.18 11.70
C ASP A 80 -5.36 -4.84 12.10
N LEU A 81 -5.49 -3.86 11.20
CA LEU A 81 -4.98 -2.50 11.38
C LEU A 81 -6.01 -1.52 11.94
N SER A 82 -7.24 -1.97 12.26
CA SER A 82 -8.36 -1.10 12.63
C SER A 82 -8.14 -0.30 13.92
N GLN A 83 -7.27 -0.80 14.81
CA GLN A 83 -6.95 -0.18 16.11
C GLN A 83 -5.57 0.49 16.14
N VAL A 84 -4.86 0.49 15.01
CA VAL A 84 -3.51 1.05 14.93
C VAL A 84 -3.58 2.56 14.73
N LYS A 85 -2.74 3.31 15.43
CA LYS A 85 -2.65 4.75 15.27
C LYS A 85 -2.18 5.11 13.85
N GLN A 86 -2.80 6.12 13.25
CA GLN A 86 -2.46 6.57 11.89
C GLN A 86 -0.96 6.90 11.70
N ALA A 87 -0.31 7.46 12.72
CA ALA A 87 1.12 7.78 12.67
C ALA A 87 1.98 6.52 12.48
N ASP A 88 1.69 5.45 13.22
CA ASP A 88 2.43 4.20 13.09
C ASP A 88 2.10 3.47 11.77
N LEU A 89 0.87 3.60 11.26
CA LEU A 89 0.51 3.10 9.93
C LEU A 89 1.29 3.80 8.83
N ALA A 90 1.44 5.13 8.91
CA ALA A 90 2.19 5.90 7.93
C ALA A 90 3.68 5.48 7.90
N GLU A 91 4.29 5.34 9.08
CA GLU A 91 5.66 4.82 9.24
C GLU A 91 5.80 3.42 8.61
N LEU A 92 4.82 2.56 8.84
CA LEU A 92 4.83 1.21 8.29
C LEU A 92 4.70 1.18 6.76
N PHE A 93 3.77 1.97 6.20
CA PHE A 93 3.60 2.04 4.75
C PHE A 93 4.83 2.65 4.07
N PHE A 94 5.49 3.63 4.71
CA PHE A 94 6.78 4.15 4.25
C PHE A 94 7.87 3.07 4.24
N ALA A 95 7.95 2.26 5.30
CA ALA A 95 8.89 1.15 5.40
C ALA A 95 8.73 0.16 4.25
N MET A 96 7.49 -0.30 4.04
CA MET A 96 7.15 -1.27 3.00
C MET A 96 7.49 -0.76 1.60
N GLY A 97 7.27 0.52 1.35
CA GLY A 97 7.56 1.15 0.06
C GLY A 97 6.52 0.85 -1.03
N PRO A 98 6.72 1.38 -2.25
CA PRO A 98 5.69 1.37 -3.30
C PRO A 98 5.31 -0.04 -3.80
N GLY A 99 6.27 -0.96 -3.88
CA GLY A 99 6.07 -2.30 -4.45
C GLY A 99 5.06 -3.14 -3.66
N PRO A 100 5.31 -3.41 -2.36
CA PRO A 100 4.34 -4.11 -1.51
C PRO A 100 2.98 -3.41 -1.42
N LEU A 101 2.94 -2.07 -1.46
CA LEU A 101 1.67 -1.33 -1.50
C LEU A 101 0.86 -1.61 -2.77
N SER A 102 1.48 -1.69 -3.95
CA SER A 102 0.78 -2.06 -5.20
C SER A 102 0.19 -3.48 -5.11
N LEU A 103 0.91 -4.42 -4.49
CA LEU A 103 0.42 -5.77 -4.28
C LEU A 103 -0.75 -5.79 -3.28
N LEU A 104 -0.70 -4.99 -2.22
CA LEU A 104 -1.80 -4.86 -1.26
C LEU A 104 -3.04 -4.21 -1.90
N ILE A 105 -2.86 -3.14 -2.68
CA ILE A 105 -3.93 -2.50 -3.46
C ILE A 105 -4.60 -3.52 -4.39
N SER A 106 -3.79 -4.28 -5.15
CA SER A 106 -4.28 -5.33 -6.04
C SER A 106 -5.05 -6.42 -5.28
N LYS A 107 -4.59 -6.81 -4.08
CA LYS A 107 -5.29 -7.79 -3.23
C LYS A 107 -6.64 -7.25 -2.77
N LEU A 108 -6.70 -6.02 -2.28
CA LEU A 108 -7.94 -5.38 -1.82
C LEU A 108 -8.95 -5.21 -2.95
N LEU A 109 -8.50 -4.76 -4.13
CA LEU A 109 -9.35 -4.64 -5.31
C LEU A 109 -9.95 -5.98 -5.75
N LYS A 110 -9.25 -7.11 -5.56
CA LYS A 110 -9.78 -8.44 -5.87
C LYS A 110 -10.84 -8.91 -4.88
N THR A 111 -10.86 -8.36 -3.67
CA THR A 111 -11.75 -8.80 -2.59
C THR A 111 -12.80 -7.78 -2.19
N ALA A 112 -12.77 -6.58 -2.78
CA ALA A 112 -13.67 -5.48 -2.46
C ALA A 112 -15.13 -5.82 -2.78
N LYS A 113 -16.02 -5.56 -1.82
CA LYS A 113 -17.46 -5.82 -1.90
C LYS A 113 -18.28 -4.58 -1.61
N GLU A 114 -17.73 -3.63 -0.86
CA GLU A 114 -18.42 -2.44 -0.39
C GLU A 114 -17.57 -1.17 -0.65
N ASP A 115 -18.21 0.00 -0.63
CA ASP A 115 -17.53 1.29 -0.87
C ASP A 115 -16.37 1.53 0.12
N THR A 116 -16.53 1.08 1.36
CA THR A 116 -15.49 1.16 2.40
C THR A 116 -14.20 0.42 2.02
N ASP A 117 -14.30 -0.66 1.24
CA ASP A 117 -13.12 -1.37 0.75
C ASP A 117 -12.38 -0.53 -0.29
N VAL A 118 -13.12 0.20 -1.13
CA VAL A 118 -12.55 1.12 -2.13
C VAL A 118 -11.93 2.35 -1.45
N GLN A 119 -12.48 2.81 -0.33
CA GLN A 119 -11.86 3.87 0.47
C GLN A 119 -10.49 3.47 1.01
N ALA A 120 -10.31 2.22 1.44
CA ALA A 120 -9.00 1.71 1.84
C ALA A 120 -8.02 1.70 0.65
N VAL A 121 -8.49 1.26 -0.52
CA VAL A 121 -7.70 1.33 -1.77
C VAL A 121 -7.31 2.77 -2.11
N ALA A 122 -8.23 3.72 -1.98
CA ALA A 122 -7.98 5.13 -2.22
C ALA A 122 -6.84 5.65 -1.34
N ALA A 123 -6.92 5.43 -0.02
CA ALA A 123 -5.91 5.83 0.93
C ALA A 123 -4.53 5.25 0.58
N LEU A 124 -4.46 3.94 0.31
CA LEU A 124 -3.20 3.27 -0.05
C LEU A 124 -2.64 3.76 -1.38
N SER A 125 -3.50 4.03 -2.37
CA SER A 125 -3.09 4.53 -3.68
C SER A 125 -2.43 5.91 -3.59
N LEU A 126 -2.94 6.78 -2.72
CA LEU A 126 -2.38 8.11 -2.45
C LEU A 126 -1.05 8.03 -1.69
N ILE A 127 -0.95 7.12 -0.72
CA ILE A 127 0.29 6.89 0.02
C ILE A 127 1.37 6.38 -0.95
N ARG A 128 1.03 5.38 -1.78
CA ARG A 128 1.94 4.88 -2.83
C ARG A 128 2.37 6.00 -3.77
N GLY A 129 1.44 6.79 -4.29
CA GLY A 129 1.75 7.89 -5.21
C GLY A 129 2.65 8.95 -4.57
N SER A 130 2.52 9.18 -3.26
CA SER A 130 3.39 10.07 -2.49
C SER A 130 4.79 9.48 -2.34
N LEU A 131 4.90 8.18 -2.01
CA LEU A 131 6.19 7.48 -1.90
C LEU A 131 6.92 7.44 -3.24
N LEU A 132 6.22 7.11 -4.33
CA LEU A 132 6.78 7.15 -5.68
C LEU A 132 7.32 8.55 -5.99
N LYS A 133 6.57 9.62 -5.68
CA LYS A 133 7.04 10.99 -5.86
C LYS A 133 8.34 11.27 -5.12
N SER A 134 8.42 10.90 -3.83
CA SER A 134 9.57 11.19 -2.98
C SER A 134 10.79 10.36 -3.35
N LEU A 135 10.62 9.08 -3.65
CA LEU A 135 11.72 8.16 -3.94
C LEU A 135 12.27 8.35 -5.37
N SER A 136 11.42 8.78 -6.33
CA SER A 136 11.87 9.05 -7.70
C SER A 136 12.79 10.26 -7.83
N VAL A 137 12.74 11.21 -6.88
CA VAL A 137 13.46 12.50 -6.95
C VAL A 137 14.79 12.47 -6.19
N HIS A 138 15.02 11.48 -5.32
CA HIS A 138 16.18 11.47 -4.40
C HIS A 138 17.21 10.36 -4.66
N PHE A 139 16.92 9.45 -5.60
CA PHE A 139 17.81 8.34 -5.95
C PHE A 139 18.21 8.33 -7.44
N SER A 140 18.12 9.50 -8.11
CA SER A 140 18.60 9.73 -9.49
C SER A 140 20.07 10.14 -9.53
#